data_AF-A0A1E1KU00-F1
#
_entry.id   AF-A0A1E1KU00-F1
#
_cell.length_a   1.000
_cell.length_b   1.000
_cell.length_c   1.000
_cell.angle_alpha   90.00
_cell.angle_beta   90.00
_cell.angle_gamma   90.00
#
_symmetry.space_group_name_H-M   'P 1'
#
loop_
_entity.id
_entity.type
_entity.pdbx_description
1 polymer ?
#
loop_
_entity_poly.entity_id
_entity_poly.type
_entity_poly.pdbx_seq_one_letter_code
_entity_poly.pdbx_strand_id
1 'polypeptide(L)' 'MEEKPESKKWRDLYEFDTPVIHISKAVLAEEYPVDSAKAIKLMHRFTTDEIITKMDAVEQMRP' A
#
# COMPACT_ATOMS: atom_id res chain seq x y z
N MET A 1 3.01 23.81 7.39
CA MET A 1 1.94 22.99 6.80
C MET A 1 1.29 22.26 7.96
N GLU A 2 0.01 22.50 8.21
CA GLU A 2 -0.71 21.84 9.31
C GLU A 2 -1.04 20.41 8.88
N GLU A 3 -0.58 19.42 9.65
CA GLU A 3 -0.79 18.00 9.32
C GLU A 3 -2.23 17.61 9.63
N LYS A 4 -2.94 17.06 8.63
CA LYS A 4 -4.29 16.53 8.84
C LYS A 4 -4.21 15.26 9.72
N PRO A 5 -5.13 15.05 10.67
CA PRO A 5 -5.10 13.88 11.55
C PRO A 5 -5.16 12.54 10.80
N GLU A 6 -5.71 12.55 9.59
CA GLU A 6 -5.78 11.40 8.68
C GLU A 6 -4.39 10.98 8.17
N SER A 7 -3.51 11.95 7.91
CA SER A 7 -2.13 11.70 7.47
C SER A 7 -1.26 11.14 8.59
N LYS A 8 -1.56 11.48 9.85
CA LYS A 8 -0.81 10.99 11.02
C LYS A 8 -0.83 9.47 11.13
N LYS A 9 -2.00 8.85 10.94
CA LYS A 9 -2.15 7.39 10.99
C LYS A 9 -1.30 6.65 9.95
N TRP A 10 -1.09 7.24 8.79
CA TRP A 10 -0.23 6.68 7.74
C TRP A 10 1.25 6.82 8.08
N ARG A 11 1.66 7.94 8.69
CA ARG A 11 3.01 8.13 9.21
C ARG A 11 3.33 7.15 10.34
N ASP A 12 2.41 6.94 11.27
CA ASP A 12 2.61 6.02 12.40
C ASP A 12 2.84 4.56 11.97
N LEU A 13 2.43 4.17 10.75
CA LEU A 13 2.70 2.84 10.19
C LEU A 13 4.14 2.64 9.71
N TYR A 14 4.88 3.72 9.47
CA TYR A 14 6.22 3.67 8.88
C TYR A 14 7.20 4.52 9.67
N GLU A 15 8.11 3.85 10.38
CA GLU A 15 9.20 4.52 11.11
C GLU A 15 10.25 5.16 10.18
N PHE A 16 10.22 4.84 8.89
CA PHE A 16 11.20 5.30 7.90
C PHE A 16 10.54 6.16 6.83
N ASP A 17 11.21 7.24 6.40
CA ASP A 17 10.82 8.11 5.27
C ASP A 17 10.94 7.41 3.89
N THR A 18 10.90 6.09 3.86
CA THR A 18 11.10 5.30 2.66
C THR A 18 9.76 5.06 1.96
N PRO A 19 9.65 5.31 0.64
CA PRO A 19 8.38 5.12 -0.05
C PRO A 19 7.94 3.65 -0.06
N VAL A 20 6.66 3.45 0.23
CA VAL A 20 5.99 2.15 0.21
C VAL A 20 4.76 2.25 -0.68
N ILE A 21 4.56 1.25 -1.53
CA ILE A 21 3.33 1.12 -2.32
C ILE A 21 2.50 -0.03 -1.77
N HIS A 22 1.21 0.21 -1.62
CA HIS A 22 0.20 -0.80 -1.35
C HIS A 22 -0.50 -1.17 -2.64
N ILE A 23 -0.62 -2.48 -2.88
CA ILE A 23 -1.30 -3.04 -4.04
C ILE A 23 -2.43 -3.92 -3.52
N SER A 24 -3.64 -3.51 -3.87
CA SER A 24 -4.92 -4.11 -3.46
C SER A 24 -5.82 -4.23 -4.69
N LYS A 25 -6.79 -5.16 -4.63
CA LYS A 25 -7.71 -5.41 -5.76
C LYS A 25 -8.53 -4.18 -6.08
N ALA A 26 -8.77 -3.92 -7.36
CA ALA A 26 -9.53 -2.75 -7.81
C ALA A 26 -10.98 -2.71 -7.30
N VAL A 27 -11.55 -3.86 -6.95
CA VAL A 27 -12.93 -3.99 -6.42
C VAL A 27 -13.04 -3.65 -4.93
N LEU A 28 -11.92 -3.47 -4.23
CA LEU A 28 -11.92 -3.08 -2.82
C LEU A 28 -12.18 -1.57 -2.70
N ALA A 29 -12.77 -1.18 -1.58
CA ALA A 29 -13.00 0.23 -1.25
C ALA A 29 -11.68 0.98 -1.05
N GLU A 30 -11.77 2.30 -0.84
CA GLU A 30 -10.60 3.11 -0.45
C GLU A 30 -9.82 2.47 0.69
N GLU A 31 -8.50 2.52 0.56
CA GLU A 31 -7.62 1.88 1.52
C GLU A 31 -7.46 2.75 2.76
N TYR A 32 -7.54 2.11 3.93
CA TYR A 32 -7.36 2.76 5.21
C TYR A 32 -6.10 2.22 5.91
N PRO A 33 -5.48 2.98 6.84
CA PRO A 33 -4.33 2.52 7.61
C PRO A 33 -4.53 1.16 8.30
N VAL A 34 -5.77 0.84 8.66
CA VAL A 34 -6.13 -0.42 9.33
C VAL A 34 -6.07 -1.63 8.38
N ASP A 35 -6.23 -1.41 7.08
CA ASP A 35 -6.23 -2.45 6.05
C ASP A 35 -4.87 -2.64 5.39
N SER A 36 -3.92 -1.73 5.65
CA SER A 36 -2.51 -1.80 5.26
C SER A 36 -1.90 -3.20 5.42
N ALA A 37 -2.21 -3.93 6.51
CA ALA A 37 -1.65 -5.26 6.75
C ALA A 37 -2.12 -6.34 5.76
N LYS A 38 -3.26 -6.13 5.07
CA LYS A 38 -3.84 -7.06 4.10
C LYS A 38 -3.35 -6.81 2.68
N ALA A 39 -2.86 -5.60 2.40
CA ALA A 39 -2.34 -5.22 1.09
C ALA A 39 -0.99 -5.87 0.82
N ILE A 40 -0.71 -6.17 -0.45
CA ILE A 40 0.66 -6.52 -0.86
C ILE A 40 1.50 -5.24 -0.83
N LYS A 41 2.58 -5.28 -0.07
CA LYS A 41 3.48 -4.13 0.11
C LYS A 41 4.73 -4.29 -0.74
N LEU A 42 5.07 -3.24 -1.49
CA LEU A 42 6.39 -3.06 -2.08
C LEU A 42 7.14 -2.02 -1.26
N MET A 43 8.20 -2.47 -0.58
CA MET A 43 9.01 -1.64 0.30
C MET A 43 10.28 -1.20 -0.45
N HIS A 44 10.44 0.11 -0.67
CA HIS A 44 11.65 0.75 -1.22
C HIS A 44 12.09 0.28 -2.62
N ARG A 45 12.35 1.23 -3.54
CA ARG A 45 12.97 1.00 -4.86
C ARG A 45 12.40 -0.21 -5.62
N PHE A 46 11.31 0.02 -6.31
CA PHE A 46 10.62 -0.97 -7.14
C PHE A 46 10.76 -0.59 -8.62
N THR A 47 10.79 -1.60 -9.48
CA THR A 47 10.72 -1.48 -10.93
C THR A 47 9.28 -1.62 -11.42
N THR A 48 9.00 -1.15 -12.64
CA THR A 48 7.68 -1.27 -13.26
C THR A 48 7.23 -2.73 -13.37
N ASP A 49 8.13 -3.63 -13.76
CA ASP A 49 7.85 -5.07 -13.86
C ASP A 49 7.47 -5.69 -12.51
N GLU A 50 8.13 -5.28 -11.42
CA GLU A 50 7.77 -5.75 -10.07
C GLU A 50 6.37 -5.28 -9.67
N ILE A 51 6.00 -4.04 -10.00
CA ILE A 51 4.65 -3.52 -9.74
C ILE A 51 3.61 -4.33 -10.50
N ILE A 52 3.80 -4.51 -11.82
CA ILE A 52 2.87 -5.26 -12.67
C ILE A 52 2.71 -6.69 -12.15
N THR A 53 3.81 -7.36 -11.84
CA THR A 53 3.81 -8.74 -11.31
C THR A 53 3.00 -8.85 -10.01
N LYS A 54 3.11 -7.85 -9.11
CA LYS A 54 2.32 -7.85 -7.87
C LYS A 54 0.85 -7.51 -8.12
N MET A 55 0.53 -6.61 -9.05
CA MET A 55 -0.85 -6.34 -9.45
C MET A 55 -1.54 -7.61 -9.96
N ASP A 56 -0.87 -8.35 -10.86
CA ASP A 56 -1.40 -9.61 -11.38
C ASP A 56 -1.56 -10.67 -10.27
N ALA A 57 -0.63 -10.73 -9.32
CA ALA A 57 -0.72 -11.65 -8.19
C ALA A 57 -1.93 -11.35 -7.29
N VAL A 58 -2.23 -10.08 -7.04
CA VAL A 58 -3.39 -9.65 -6.24
C VAL A 58 -4.70 -10.04 -6.92
N GLU A 59 -4.79 -9.91 -8.25
CA GLU A 59 -5.98 -10.31 -9.00
C GLU A 59 -6.17 -11.84 -9.03
N GLN A 60 -5.08 -12.62 -9.02
CA GLN A 60 -5.12 -14.08 -8.99
C GLN A 60 -5.40 -14.68 -7.60
N MET A 61 -5.16 -13.93 -6.51
CA MET A 61 -5.55 -14.39 -5.17
C MET A 61 -7.07 -14.52 -5.10
N ARG A 62 -7.59 -15.69 -4.73
CA ARG A 62 -9.04 -15.85 -4.48
C ARG A 62 -9.48 -14.90 -3.36
N PRO A 63 -10.68 -14.28 -3.45
CA PRO A 63 -11.21 -13.44 -2.39
C PRO A 63 -11.45 -14.22 -1.10
#